data_AF-A0A3N5L6U7-F1
#
_entry.id   AF-A0A3N5L6U7-F1
#
_cell.length_a   1.000
_cell.length_b   1.000
_cell.length_c   1.000
_cell.angle_alpha   90.00
_cell.angle_beta   90.00
_cell.angle_gamma   90.00
#
_symmetry.space_group_name_H-M   'P 1'
#
loop_
_entity.id
_entity.type
_entity.pdbx_description
1 polymer ?
#
loop_
_entity_poly.entity_id
_entity_poly.type
_entity_poly.pdbx_seq_one_letter_code
_entity_poly.pdbx_strand_id
1 'polypeptide(L)'
;MTARSREILTAFDVAGLDAVPDAAKGLGEIAGVDEAAVPWLYNMWNGKAASFFVSWEDIGHGLNHLGEMVSVRNRLGLSPF
;
A
#
# COMPACT_ATOMS: atom_id res chain seq x y z
N MET A 1 -11.35 -10.45 18.17
CA MET A 1 -11.81 -10.49 16.75
C MET A 1 -13.21 -9.90 16.70
N THR A 2 -13.43 -8.80 15.96
CA THR A 2 -14.75 -8.17 15.86
C THR A 2 -15.70 -9.01 15.00
N ALA A 3 -17.01 -8.75 15.08
CA ALA A 3 -18.00 -9.42 14.22
C ALA A 3 -17.66 -9.20 12.72
N ARG A 4 -17.22 -7.98 12.38
CA ARG A 4 -16.78 -7.61 11.02
C ARG A 4 -15.52 -8.37 10.58
N SER A 5 -14.52 -8.50 11.46
CA SER A 5 -13.33 -9.30 11.12
C SER A 5 -13.67 -10.77 10.87
N ARG A 6 -14.62 -11.32 11.63
CA ARG A 6 -15.08 -12.71 11.43
C ARG A 6 -15.73 -12.88 10.07
N GLU A 7 -16.68 -12.01 9.74
CA GLU A 7 -17.42 -12.01 8.49
C GLU A 7 -16.47 -11.96 7.27
N ILE A 8 -15.49 -11.06 7.30
CA ILE A 8 -14.46 -10.94 6.27
C ILE A 8 -13.70 -12.26 6.09
N LEU A 9 -13.21 -12.87 7.17
CA LEU A 9 -12.42 -14.10 7.08
C LEU A 9 -13.24 -15.30 6.58
N THR A 10 -14.53 -15.38 6.94
CA THR A 10 -15.42 -16.45 6.44
C THR A 10 -15.84 -16.27 4.98
N ALA A 11 -15.91 -15.03 4.50
CA ALA A 11 -16.26 -14.73 3.11
C ALA A 11 -15.02 -14.62 2.20
N PHE A 12 -13.82 -14.75 2.76
CA PHE A 12 -12.58 -14.56 2.03
C PHE A 12 -12.31 -15.71 1.07
N ASP A 13 -12.35 -15.42 -0.22
CA ASP A 13 -11.90 -16.33 -1.27
C ASP A 13 -10.49 -15.93 -1.72
N VAL A 14 -9.55 -16.85 -1.56
CA VAL A 14 -8.15 -16.65 -2.00
C VAL A 14 -8.04 -16.43 -3.51
N ALA A 15 -8.99 -16.94 -4.31
CA ALA A 15 -9.01 -16.65 -5.75
C ALA A 15 -9.23 -15.16 -6.05
N GLY A 16 -9.85 -14.42 -5.12
CA GLY A 16 -10.00 -12.97 -5.21
C GLY A 16 -8.68 -12.21 -5.13
N LEU A 17 -7.60 -12.83 -4.64
CA LEU A 17 -6.29 -12.18 -4.52
C LEU A 17 -5.59 -11.94 -5.87
N ASP A 18 -5.99 -12.66 -6.92
CA ASP A 18 -5.48 -12.48 -8.28
C ASP A 18 -6.24 -11.38 -9.04
N ALA A 19 -7.36 -10.90 -8.52
CA ALA A 19 -8.12 -9.81 -9.13
C ALA A 19 -7.32 -8.51 -9.13
N VAL A 20 -7.45 -7.73 -10.19
CA VAL A 20 -6.85 -6.40 -10.31
C VAL A 20 -7.92 -5.35 -10.00
N PRO A 21 -7.95 -4.76 -8.80
CA PRO A 21 -8.91 -3.72 -8.46
C PRO A 21 -8.60 -2.40 -9.17
N ASP A 22 -9.61 -1.54 -9.29
CA ASP A 22 -9.44 -0.16 -9.71
C ASP A 22 -8.82 0.67 -8.58
N ALA A 23 -7.49 0.69 -8.56
CA ALA A 23 -6.72 1.42 -7.55
C ALA A 23 -6.91 2.94 -7.64
N ALA A 24 -7.11 3.48 -8.85
CA ALA A 24 -7.30 4.91 -9.06
C ALA A 24 -8.61 5.38 -8.43
N LYS A 25 -9.69 4.62 -8.62
CA LYS A 25 -10.96 4.85 -7.92
C LYS A 25 -10.80 4.75 -6.40
N GLY A 26 -10.08 3.74 -5.91
CA GLY A 26 -9.82 3.57 -4.48
C GLY A 26 -9.11 4.76 -3.86
N LEU A 27 -8.07 5.27 -4.52
CA LEU A 27 -7.30 6.43 -4.07
C LEU A 27 -8.11 7.72 -4.16
N GLY A 28 -8.70 8.00 -5.33
CA GLY A 28 -9.35 9.29 -5.59
C GLY A 28 -10.71 9.41 -4.94
N GLU A 29 -11.62 8.47 -5.21
CA GLU A 29 -13.02 8.60 -4.81
C GLU A 29 -13.26 8.18 -3.36
N ILE A 30 -12.57 7.12 -2.88
CA ILE A 30 -12.81 6.56 -1.54
C ILE A 30 -11.91 7.23 -0.50
N ALA A 31 -10.61 7.35 -0.80
CA ALA A 31 -9.65 7.91 0.14
C ALA A 31 -9.44 9.43 0.01
N GLY A 32 -9.95 10.05 -1.06
CA GLY A 32 -9.83 11.50 -1.28
C GLY A 32 -8.39 11.95 -1.54
N VAL A 33 -7.55 11.07 -2.07
CA VAL A 33 -6.16 11.39 -2.44
C VAL A 33 -6.17 12.14 -3.76
N ASP A 34 -5.48 13.28 -3.84
CA ASP A 34 -5.33 14.02 -5.10
C ASP A 34 -4.19 13.40 -5.94
N GLU A 35 -4.52 12.93 -7.14
CA GLU A 35 -3.54 12.37 -8.08
C GLU A 35 -2.47 13.40 -8.46
N ALA A 36 -2.82 14.68 -8.58
CA ALA A 36 -1.84 15.71 -8.93
C ALA A 36 -0.79 15.92 -7.83
N ALA A 37 -1.14 15.65 -6.56
CA ALA A 37 -0.22 15.75 -5.43
C ALA A 37 0.75 14.55 -5.34
N VAL A 38 0.28 13.35 -5.70
CA VAL A 38 1.05 12.10 -5.59
C VAL A 38 0.89 11.20 -6.82
N PRO A 39 1.26 11.67 -8.04
CA PRO A 39 1.03 10.90 -9.28
C PRO A 39 1.83 9.60 -9.30
N TRP A 40 2.93 9.53 -8.54
CA TRP A 40 3.71 8.31 -8.38
C TRP A 40 2.93 7.19 -7.66
N LEU A 41 2.02 7.53 -6.74
CA LEU A 41 1.25 6.54 -5.98
C LEU A 41 0.21 5.86 -6.88
N TYR A 42 -0.49 6.66 -7.68
CA TYR A 42 -1.43 6.17 -8.70
C TYR A 42 -0.73 5.25 -9.69
N ASN A 43 0.42 5.68 -10.22
CA ASN A 43 1.23 4.85 -11.12
C ASN A 43 1.74 3.56 -10.46
N MET A 44 2.15 3.62 -9.19
CA MET A 44 2.68 2.47 -8.45
C MET A 44 1.60 1.42 -8.20
N TRP A 45 0.37 1.85 -7.87
CA TRP A 45 -0.73 0.96 -7.49
C TRP A 45 -1.59 0.52 -8.67
N ASN A 46 -1.53 1.22 -9.80
CA ASN A 46 -2.26 0.83 -11.00
C ASN A 46 -1.84 -0.56 -11.51
N GLY A 47 -2.83 -1.37 -11.90
CA GLY A 47 -2.62 -2.70 -12.46
C GLY A 47 -2.09 -3.75 -11.48
N LYS A 48 -2.01 -3.45 -10.18
CA LYS A 48 -1.58 -4.42 -9.16
C LYS A 48 -2.73 -5.34 -8.76
N ALA A 49 -2.43 -6.61 -8.55
CA ALA A 49 -3.40 -7.58 -8.03
C ALA A 49 -3.72 -7.30 -6.55
N ALA A 50 -4.86 -7.77 -6.05
CA ALA A 50 -5.27 -7.64 -4.66
C ALA A 50 -4.21 -8.20 -3.67
N SER A 51 -3.50 -9.27 -4.04
CA SER A 51 -2.36 -9.83 -3.29
C SER A 51 -1.24 -8.81 -3.04
N PHE A 52 -0.96 -7.93 -4.00
CA PHE A 52 0.04 -6.87 -3.83
C PHE A 52 -0.35 -5.97 -2.66
N PHE A 53 -1.60 -5.50 -2.58
CA PHE A 53 -2.04 -4.60 -1.52
C PHE A 53 -2.01 -5.26 -0.13
N VAL A 54 -2.34 -6.54 -0.04
CA VAL A 54 -2.22 -7.30 1.22
C VAL A 54 -0.76 -7.38 1.65
N SER A 55 0.16 -7.71 0.73
CA SER A 55 1.59 -7.79 1.03
C SER A 55 2.24 -6.42 1.24
N TRP A 56 1.68 -5.37 0.62
CA TRP A 56 2.19 -4.01 0.68
C TRP A 56 2.10 -3.45 2.08
N GLU A 57 0.97 -3.62 2.77
CA GLU A 57 0.77 -3.11 4.14
C GLU A 57 1.80 -3.67 5.15
N ASP A 58 2.25 -4.91 4.96
CA ASP A 58 3.17 -5.59 5.87
C ASP A 58 4.64 -5.43 5.46
N ILE A 59 4.95 -5.72 4.19
CA ILE A 59 6.34 -5.76 3.70
C ILE A 59 6.73 -4.44 3.02
N GLY A 60 5.92 -4.00 2.06
CA GLY A 60 6.22 -2.83 1.23
C GLY A 60 6.32 -1.54 2.06
N HIS A 61 5.34 -1.32 2.92
CA HIS A 61 5.25 -0.19 3.83
C HIS A 61 6.44 -0.14 4.81
N GLY A 62 6.79 -1.28 5.41
CA GLY A 62 7.94 -1.36 6.32
C GLY A 62 9.27 -1.03 5.64
N LEU A 63 9.50 -1.54 4.42
CA LEU A 63 10.70 -1.24 3.65
C LEU A 63 10.75 0.23 3.20
N ASN A 64 9.63 0.81 2.80
CA ASN A 64 9.58 2.23 2.41
C ASN A 64 9.93 3.15 3.58
N HIS A 65 9.33 2.94 4.76
CA HIS A 65 9.66 3.74 5.94
C HIS A 65 11.11 3.57 6.39
N LEU A 66 11.66 2.34 6.31
CA LEU A 66 13.08 2.13 6.57
C LEU A 66 13.95 2.94 5.59
N GLY A 67 13.61 2.92 4.29
CA GLY A 67 14.29 3.70 3.27
C GLY A 67 14.24 5.21 3.55
N GLU A 68 13.08 5.73 3.93
CA GLU A 68 12.91 7.15 4.34
C GLU A 68 13.78 7.51 5.54
N MET A 69 13.79 6.67 6.58
CA MET A 69 14.62 6.90 7.77
C MET A 69 16.12 6.90 7.43
N VAL A 70 16.58 5.95 6.62
CA VAL A 70 17.98 5.91 6.14
C VAL A 70 18.29 7.16 5.32
N SER A 71 17.41 7.52 4.40
CA SER A 71 17.50 8.70 3.53
C SER A 71 17.64 10.00 4.33
N VAL A 72 16.87 10.16 5.41
CA VAL A 72 16.97 11.30 6.34
C VAL A 72 18.29 11.27 7.11
N ARG A 73 18.66 10.14 7.72
CA ARG A 73 19.93 10.03 8.47
C ARG A 73 21.15 10.38 7.60
N ASN A 74 21.15 9.93 6.35
CA ASN A 74 22.25 10.21 5.41
C ASN A 74 22.34 11.71 5.12
N ARG A 75 21.22 12.39 4.87
CA ARG A 75 21.19 13.85 4.64
C ARG A 75 21.63 14.66 5.85
N LEU A 76 21.45 14.12 7.06
CA LEU A 76 21.91 14.73 8.31
C LEU A 76 23.40 14.45 8.61
N GLY A 77 24.11 13.70 7.76
CA GLY A 77 25.51 13.32 8.00
C GLY A 77 25.69 12.33 9.15
N LEU A 78 24.62 11.63 9.54
CA LEU A 78 24.63 10.63 10.62
C LEU A 78 24.92 9.21 10.09
N SER A 79 25.11 9.06 8.78
CA SER A 79 25.53 7.79 8.18
C SER A 79 27.01 7.54 8.47
N PRO A 80 27.38 6.35 8.98
CA PRO A 80 28.77 5.92 9.03
C PRO A 80 29.29 5.38 7.68
N PHE A 81 28.42 5.36 6.64
CA PHE A 81 28.72 4.96 5.26
C PHE A 81 28.59 6.14 4.32
#